data_AF-A0A127MHV1-F1
#
_entry.id   AF-A0A127MHV1-F1
#
_cell.length_a   1.000
_cell.length_b   1.000
_cell.length_c   1.000
_cell.angle_alpha   90.00
_cell.angle_beta   90.00
_cell.angle_gamma   90.00
#
_symmetry.space_group_name_H-M   'P 1'
#
loop_
_entity.id
_entity.type
_entity.pdbx_description
1 polymer ?
#
loop_
_entity_poly.entity_id
_entity_poly.type
_entity_poly.pdbx_seq_one_letter_code
_entity_poly.pdbx_strand_id
1 'polypeptide(L)' 'MEYGIIGLLILALDIWALLSVWGSGSSMGAKIIWSLIILILPVIGLLLWFFVGPRGSARAI' A
#
# COMPACT_ATOMS: atom_id res chain seq x y z
N MET A 1 -7.17 -0.14 -26.24
CA MET A 1 -5.87 -0.52 -25.64
C MET A 1 -5.37 0.53 -24.64
N GLU A 2 -6.24 1.37 -24.06
CA GLU A 2 -5.80 2.55 -23.28
C GLU A 2 -5.75 2.29 -21.76
N TYR A 3 -6.41 1.25 -21.26
CA TYR A 3 -6.49 0.95 -19.82
C TYR A 3 -5.28 0.21 -19.24
N GLY A 4 -4.39 -0.32 -20.09
CA GLY A 4 -3.23 -1.09 -19.63
C GLY A 4 -2.24 -0.25 -18.81
N ILE A 5 -2.05 1.01 -19.19
CA ILE A 5 -1.12 1.92 -18.50
C ILE A 5 -1.65 2.28 -17.11
N ILE A 6 -2.95 2.57 -16.99
CA ILE A 6 -3.59 2.90 -15.70
C ILE A 6 -3.50 1.71 -14.75
N GLY A 7 -3.78 0.49 -15.23
CA GLY A 7 -3.63 -0.72 -14.44
C GLY A 7 -2.20 -0.96 -13.97
N LEU A 8 -1.20 -0.71 -14.81
CA LEU A 8 0.22 -0.82 -14.45
C LEU A 8 0.64 0.23 -13.41
N LEU A 9 0.11 1.46 -13.50
CA LEU A 9 0.36 2.49 -12.49
C LEU A 9 -0.23 2.10 -11.14
N ILE A 10 -1.47 1.59 -11.12
CA ILE A 10 -2.10 1.11 -9.89
C ILE A 10 -1.27 -0.04 -9.29
N LEU A 11 -0.86 -1.00 -10.10
CA LEU A 11 -0.03 -2.12 -9.64
C LEU A 11 1.31 -1.65 -9.05
N ALA A 12 1.98 -0.69 -9.71
CA ALA A 12 3.23 -0.13 -9.20
C ALA A 12 3.03 0.57 -7.84
N LEU A 13 1.92 1.29 -7.68
CA LEU A 13 1.55 1.96 -6.44
C LEU A 13 1.15 0.95 -5.34
N ASP A 14 0.47 -0.14 -5.68
CA ASP A 14 0.15 -1.23 -4.74
C ASP A 14 1.42 -1.88 -4.19
N ILE A 15 2.42 -2.13 -5.05
CA ILE A 15 3.73 -2.66 -4.61
C ILE A 15 4.39 -1.68 -3.64
N TRP A 16 4.40 -0.38 -3.97
CA TRP A 16 4.96 0.64 -3.09
C TRP A 16 4.23 0.71 -1.73
N ALA A 17 2.90 0.62 -1.74
CA ALA A 17 2.08 0.59 -0.54
C ALA A 17 2.40 -0.63 0.33
N LEU A 18 2.49 -1.82 -0.26
CA LEU A 18 2.88 -3.04 0.43
C LEU A 18 4.27 -2.93 1.05
N LEU A 19 5.28 -2.49 0.28
CA LEU A 19 6.62 -2.29 0.82
C LEU A 19 6.63 -1.33 2.02
N SER A 20 5.82 -0.28 1.95
CA SER A 20 5.68 0.69 3.05
C SER A 20 4.99 0.10 4.28
N VAL A 21 3.94 -0.72 4.10
CA VAL A 21 3.25 -1.44 5.18
C VAL A 21 4.22 -2.40 5.86
N TRP A 22 4.95 -3.22 5.08
CA TRP A 22 5.84 -4.23 5.61
C TRP A 22 7.12 -3.66 6.22
N GLY A 23 7.60 -2.52 5.71
CA GLY A 23 8.69 -1.73 6.27
C GLY A 23 8.30 -0.85 7.47
N SER A 24 7.01 -0.76 7.81
CA SER A 24 6.55 0.00 8.96
C SER A 24 6.77 -0.73 10.30
N GLY A 25 6.78 0.05 11.38
CA GLY A 25 6.80 -0.44 12.76
C GLY A 25 5.46 -0.97 13.27
N SER A 26 4.44 -1.15 12.41
CA SER A 26 3.13 -1.64 12.83
C SER A 26 3.16 -3.13 13.22
N SER A 27 2.17 -3.58 13.99
CA SER A 27 2.03 -4.99 14.36
C SER A 27 1.82 -5.90 13.14
N MET A 28 2.11 -7.19 13.31
CA MET A 28 1.92 -8.21 12.25
C MET A 28 0.47 -8.27 11.76
N GLY A 29 -0.50 -8.20 12.68
CA GLY A 29 -1.92 -8.18 12.33
C GLY A 29 -2.30 -6.98 11.47
N ALA A 30 -1.77 -5.80 11.79
CA ALA A 30 -1.99 -4.61 10.96
C ALA A 30 -1.41 -4.77 9.55
N LYS A 31 -0.20 -5.36 9.42
CA LYS A 31 0.44 -5.60 8.11
C LYS A 31 -0.41 -6.52 7.24
N ILE A 32 -0.94 -7.59 7.81
CA ILE A 32 -1.80 -8.54 7.11
C ILE A 32 -3.10 -7.85 6.65
N ILE A 33 -3.79 -7.14 7.55
CA ILE A 33 -5.05 -6.44 7.23
C ILE A 33 -4.84 -5.43 6.10
N TRP A 34 -3.80 -4.59 6.20
CA TRP A 34 -3.51 -3.60 5.16
C TRP A 34 -3.13 -4.24 3.82
N SER A 35 -2.38 -5.34 3.84
CA SER A 35 -2.05 -6.07 2.62
C SER A 35 -3.29 -6.64 1.93
N LEU A 36 -4.23 -7.20 2.72
CA LEU A 36 -5.50 -7.71 2.18
C LEU A 36 -6.36 -6.59 1.59
N ILE A 37 -6.46 -5.44 2.27
CA ILE A 37 -7.22 -4.29 1.79
C ILE A 37 -6.68 -3.79 0.45
N ILE A 38 -5.35 -3.63 0.33
CA ILE A 38 -4.70 -3.16 -0.90
C ILE A 38 -4.89 -4.19 -2.03
N LEU A 39 -4.65 -5.48 -1.80
CA LEU A 39 -4.71 -6.49 -2.86
C LEU A 39 -6.14 -6.79 -3.34
N ILE A 40 -7.14 -6.77 -2.44
CA ILE A 40 -8.53 -7.07 -2.78
C ILE A 40 -9.21 -5.83 -3.41
N LEU A 41 -8.87 -4.65 -2.94
CA LEU A 41 -9.42 -3.38 -3.39
C LEU A 41 -8.28 -2.47 -3.87
N PRO A 42 -7.66 -2.70 -5.04
CA PRO A 42 -6.46 -1.98 -5.45
C PRO A 42 -6.64 -0.45 -5.43
N VAL A 43 -7.67 0.08 -6.07
CA VAL A 43 -7.88 1.54 -6.09
C VAL A 43 -8.26 2.10 -4.71
N ILE A 44 -9.25 1.50 -4.05
CA ILE A 44 -9.79 2.04 -2.79
C ILE A 44 -8.80 1.80 -1.63
N GLY A 45 -8.24 0.61 -1.57
CA GLY A 45 -7.24 0.20 -0.59
C GLY A 45 -5.96 1.03 -0.69
N LEU A 46 -5.48 1.31 -1.91
CA LEU A 46 -4.37 2.23 -2.13
C LEU A 46 -4.69 3.64 -1.63
N LEU A 47 -5.86 4.18 -1.97
CA LEU A 47 -6.29 5.50 -1.49
C LEU A 47 -6.38 5.54 0.04
N LEU A 48 -7.01 4.55 0.66
CA LEU A 48 -7.10 4.45 2.13
C LEU A 48 -5.71 4.38 2.76
N TRP A 49 -4.83 3.54 2.22
CA TRP A 49 -3.46 3.42 2.71
C TRP A 49 -2.69 4.74 2.57
N PHE A 50 -2.89 5.49 1.48
CA PHE A 50 -2.22 6.77 1.30
C PHE A 50 -2.55 7.78 2.42
N PHE A 51 -3.80 7.79 2.91
CA PHE A 51 -4.22 8.73 3.95
C PHE A 51 -3.93 8.25 5.38
N VAL A 52 -4.22 6.98 5.69
CA VAL A 52 -4.18 6.44 7.07
C VAL A 52 -3.34 5.18 7.21
N GLY A 53 -2.71 4.73 6.13
CA GLY A 53 -1.90 3.52 6.12
C GLY A 53 -0.61 3.65 6.94
N PRO A 54 -0.12 2.53 7.50
CA PRO A 54 1.13 2.51 8.22
C PRO A 54 2.27 2.75 7.24
N ARG A 55 3.10 3.74 7.57
CA ARG A 55 4.29 4.14 6.83
C ARG A 55 5.51 3.97 7.71
N GLY A 56 6.63 3.57 7.11
CA GLY A 56 7.90 3.51 7.81
C GLY A 56 8.24 4.90 8.36
N SER A 57 8.52 5.00 9.67
CA SER A 57 9.13 6.21 10.20
C SER A 57 10.49 6.36 9.54
N ALA A 58 10.67 7.38 8.71
CA ALA A 58 12.01 7.86 8.40
C ALA A 58 12.65 8.20 9.76
N ARG A 59 13.61 7.37 10.18
CA ARG A 59 14.37 7.63 11.40
C ARG A 59 15.07 8.97 11.17
N ALA A 60 14.59 10.02 11.83
CA ALA A 60 15.36 11.25 11.95
C ALA A 60 16.65 10.87 12.69
N ILE A 61 17.73 10.83 11.94
CA ILE A 61 19.11 10.68 12.46
C ILE A 61 19.55 12.03 13.00
#